data_AF-A0A7Y2F846-F1
#
_entry.id   AF-A0A7Y2F846-F1
#
_cell.length_a   1.000
_cell.length_b   1.000
_cell.length_c   1.000
_cell.angle_alpha   90.00
_cell.angle_beta   90.00
_cell.angle_gamma   90.00
#
_symmetry.space_group_name_H-M   'P 1'
#
loop_
_entity.id
_entity.type
_entity.pdbx_description
1 polymer ?
#
loop_
_entity_poly.entity_id
_entity_poly.type
_entity_poly.pdbx_seq_one_letter_code
_entity_poly.pdbx_strand_id
1 'polypeptide(L)'
;MPKTTFGTPGKTNNETPAELQEMADAIGALPARYRDSVAPALTRVVECSTRRRRILNLVQEALSQLRLDMKYLVFDLEATRRERDQYRQMLEKEGLL
;
A
#
# COMPACT_ATOMS: atom_id res chain seq x y z
N MET A 1 44.39 11.86 1.32
CA MET A 1 43.53 12.91 0.73
C MET A 1 42.30 12.27 0.08
N PRO A 2 41.14 12.94 0.15
CA PRO A 2 39.83 12.31 0.09
C PRO A 2 39.28 12.22 -1.34
N LYS A 3 38.39 11.26 -1.58
CA LYS A 3 37.34 11.37 -2.61
C LYS A 3 36.01 11.23 -1.90
N THR A 4 35.43 12.38 -1.57
CA THR A 4 34.05 12.56 -1.18
C THR A 4 33.15 12.02 -2.28
N THR A 5 32.34 11.01 -1.97
CA THR A 5 31.21 10.61 -2.81
C THR A 5 30.09 11.63 -2.62
N PHE A 6 29.71 12.25 -3.73
CA PHE A 6 28.69 13.28 -3.82
C PHE A 6 27.32 12.73 -3.43
N GLY A 7 26.58 13.55 -2.71
CA GLY A 7 25.26 13.24 -2.18
C GLY A 7 24.29 12.72 -3.23
N THR A 8 23.56 11.67 -2.85
CA THR A 8 22.36 11.19 -3.50
C THR A 8 21.36 12.35 -3.65
N PRO A 9 20.90 12.67 -4.87
CA PRO A 9 19.81 13.62 -5.04
C PRO A 9 18.56 13.00 -4.39
N GLY A 10 17.93 13.79 -3.52
CA GLY A 10 16.77 13.40 -2.72
C GLY A 10 15.71 12.68 -3.54
N LYS A 11 15.16 11.63 -2.95
CA LYS A 11 14.03 10.85 -3.44
C LYS A 11 12.98 11.78 -4.06
N THR A 12 12.69 11.60 -5.34
CA THR A 12 11.49 12.16 -5.97
C THR A 12 10.30 11.79 -5.10
N ASN A 13 9.67 12.79 -4.51
CA ASN A 13 8.66 12.65 -3.49
C ASN A 13 7.34 12.18 -4.13
N ASN A 14 7.31 10.93 -4.59
CA ASN A 14 6.15 10.31 -5.21
C ASN A 14 4.94 10.30 -4.28
N GLU A 15 5.11 10.57 -2.97
CA GLU A 15 4.07 10.64 -1.93
C GLU A 15 3.03 11.74 -2.14
N THR A 16 3.38 12.84 -2.82
CA THR A 16 2.47 13.96 -3.07
C THR A 16 1.89 13.87 -4.49
N PRO A 17 0.57 14.01 -4.69
CA PRO A 17 -0.03 14.08 -6.03
C PRO A 17 0.60 15.17 -6.90
N ALA A 18 0.78 14.89 -8.19
CA ALA A 18 1.39 15.83 -9.15
C ALA A 18 0.66 17.18 -9.18
N GLU A 19 -0.67 17.17 -9.15
CA GLU A 19 -1.50 18.39 -9.09
C GLU A 19 -1.19 19.27 -7.87
N LEU A 20 -0.93 18.67 -6.70
CA LEU A 20 -0.57 19.43 -5.50
C LEU A 20 0.86 19.97 -5.57
N GLN A 21 1.75 19.29 -6.28
CA GLN A 21 3.10 19.79 -6.54
C GLN A 21 3.06 21.00 -7.49
N GLU A 22 2.31 20.90 -8.59
CA GLU A 22 2.09 22.01 -9.53
C GLU A 22 1.47 23.23 -8.83
N MET A 23 0.47 23.00 -7.95
CA MET A 23 -0.10 24.07 -7.13
C MET A 23 0.92 24.69 -6.18
N ALA A 24 1.79 23.88 -5.58
CA ALA A 24 2.83 24.39 -4.68
C ALA A 24 3.85 25.24 -5.43
N ASP A 25 4.26 24.83 -6.62
CA ASP A 25 5.19 25.56 -7.47
C ASP A 25 4.57 26.89 -7.94
N ALA A 26 3.30 26.87 -8.34
CA ALA A 26 2.55 28.08 -8.73
C ALA A 26 2.43 29.08 -7.56
N ILE A 27 2.17 28.60 -6.34
CA ILE A 27 2.13 29.45 -5.15
C ILE A 27 3.52 29.97 -4.78
N GLY A 28 4.57 29.17 -5.01
CA GLY A 28 5.96 29.57 -4.80
C GLY A 28 6.41 30.73 -5.70
N ALA A 29 5.84 30.84 -6.90
CA ALA A 29 6.11 31.94 -7.84
C ALA A 29 5.40 33.26 -7.48
N LEU A 30 4.48 33.27 -6.51
CA LEU A 30 3.78 34.48 -6.09
C LEU A 30 4.68 35.40 -5.25
N PRO A 31 4.44 36.73 -5.28
CA PRO A 31 5.09 37.67 -4.36
C PRO A 31 4.85 37.30 -2.89
N ALA A 32 5.86 37.52 -2.03
CA ALA A 32 5.88 37.08 -0.64
C ALA A 32 4.59 37.37 0.14
N ARG A 33 4.02 38.58 -0.02
CA ARG A 33 2.78 39.00 0.65
C ARG A 33 1.58 38.07 0.42
N TYR A 34 1.46 37.49 -0.78
CA TYR A 34 0.37 36.57 -1.12
C TYR A 34 0.74 35.12 -0.83
N ARG A 35 2.01 34.77 -1.00
CA ARG A 35 2.51 33.44 -0.65
C ARG A 35 2.34 33.17 0.84
N ASP A 36 2.69 34.13 1.69
CA ASP A 36 2.69 33.94 3.15
C ASP A 36 1.27 33.79 3.72
N SER A 37 0.24 34.32 3.04
CA SER A 37 -1.15 34.12 3.45
C SER A 37 -1.72 32.74 3.04
N VAL A 38 -1.25 32.18 1.91
CA VAL A 38 -1.79 30.93 1.35
C VAL A 38 -0.94 29.71 1.72
N ALA A 39 0.35 29.88 1.97
CA ALA A 39 1.28 28.79 2.28
C ALA A 39 0.82 27.89 3.44
N PRO A 40 0.29 28.40 4.57
CA PRO A 40 -0.20 27.54 5.65
C PRO A 40 -1.41 26.68 5.24
N ALA A 41 -2.28 27.19 4.37
CA ALA A 41 -3.41 26.43 3.85
C ALA A 41 -2.94 25.33 2.89
N LEU A 42 -2.02 25.64 2.00
CA LEU A 42 -1.42 24.67 1.07
C LEU A 42 -0.73 23.53 1.84
N THR A 43 0.12 23.84 2.82
CA THR A 43 0.81 22.83 3.63
C THR A 43 -0.18 21.84 4.26
N ARG A 44 -1.26 22.34 4.86
CA ARG A 44 -2.31 21.49 5.46
C ARG A 44 -2.99 20.59 4.42
N VAL A 45 -3.23 21.08 3.21
CA VAL A 45 -3.83 20.28 2.13
C VAL A 45 -2.88 19.17 1.66
N VAL A 46 -1.60 19.50 1.48
CA VAL A 46 -0.56 18.53 1.10
C VAL A 46 -0.44 17.44 2.15
N GLU A 47 -0.27 17.82 3.43
CA GLU A 47 -0.20 16.86 4.54
C GLU A 47 -1.43 15.96 4.61
N CYS A 48 -2.63 16.54 4.47
CA CYS A 48 -3.88 15.79 4.54
C CYS A 48 -4.01 14.81 3.36
N SER A 49 -3.65 15.23 2.16
CA SER A 49 -3.65 14.41 0.95
C SER A 49 -2.66 13.23 1.07
N THR A 50 -1.43 13.51 1.46
CA THR A 50 -0.39 12.50 1.66
C THR A 50 -0.78 11.50 2.75
N ARG A 51 -1.34 11.98 3.88
CA ARG A 51 -1.84 11.10 4.95
C ARG A 51 -2.97 10.19 4.47
N ARG A 52 -3.97 10.73 3.77
CA ARG A 52 -5.08 9.91 3.23
C ARG A 52 -4.56 8.83 2.30
N ARG A 53 -3.63 9.16 1.40
CA ARG A 53 -3.06 8.19 0.47
C ARG A 53 -2.29 7.08 1.18
N ARG A 54 -1.54 7.43 2.25
CA ARG A 54 -0.87 6.43 3.09
C ARG A 54 -1.86 5.48 3.75
N ILE A 55 -2.97 5.99 4.27
CA ILE A 55 -4.05 5.16 4.85
C ILE A 55 -4.64 4.23 3.79
N LEU A 56 -4.95 4.75 2.60
CA LEU A 56 -5.51 3.94 1.52
C LEU A 56 -4.55 2.83 1.08
N ASN A 57 -3.25 3.12 0.98
CA ASN A 57 -2.24 2.11 0.66
C ASN A 57 -2.19 1.00 1.72
N LEU A 58 -2.20 1.36 3.02
CA LEU A 58 -2.22 0.39 4.11
C LEU A 58 -3.49 -0.48 4.07
N VAL A 59 -4.65 0.12 3.80
CA VAL A 59 -5.91 -0.61 3.64
C VAL A 59 -5.84 -1.56 2.44
N GLN A 60 -5.29 -1.10 1.32
CA GLN A 60 -5.14 -1.91 0.12
C GLN A 60 -4.19 -3.10 0.36
N GLU A 61 -3.10 -2.90 1.09
CA GLU A 61 -2.16 -3.94 1.48
C GLU A 61 -2.84 -4.97 2.41
N ALA A 62 -3.55 -4.52 3.44
CA ALA A 62 -4.28 -5.39 4.35
C ALA A 62 -5.37 -6.22 3.63
N LEU A 63 -6.12 -5.61 2.71
CA LEU A 63 -7.11 -6.32 1.89
C LEU A 63 -6.46 -7.32 0.93
N SER A 64 -5.29 -6.99 0.39
CA SER A 64 -4.53 -7.89 -0.48
C SER A 64 -4.03 -9.10 0.28
N GLN A 65 -3.55 -8.90 1.51
CA GLN A 65 -3.16 -9.97 2.42
C GLN A 65 -4.36 -10.85 2.79
N LEU A 66 -5.48 -10.26 3.22
CA LEU A 66 -6.70 -11.00 3.56
C LEU A 66 -7.20 -11.85 2.38
N ARG A 67 -7.14 -11.30 1.16
CA ARG A 67 -7.52 -12.04 -0.05
C ARG A 67 -6.59 -13.24 -0.29
N LEU A 68 -5.31 -13.12 0.02
CA LEU A 68 -4.36 -14.23 -0.07
C LEU A 68 -4.65 -15.28 1.02
N ASP A 69 -4.89 -14.85 2.24
CA ASP A 69 -5.22 -15.73 3.37
C ASP A 69 -6.50 -16.54 3.08
N MET A 70 -7.51 -15.91 2.47
CA MET A 70 -8.72 -16.59 2.03
C MET A 70 -8.43 -17.67 0.97
N LYS A 71 -7.50 -17.43 0.03
CA LYS A 71 -7.09 -18.44 -0.95
C LYS A 71 -6.41 -19.64 -0.28
N TYR A 72 -5.56 -19.40 0.70
CA TYR A 72 -4.93 -20.47 1.47
C TYR A 72 -5.96 -21.29 2.25
N LEU A 73 -6.92 -20.63 2.90
CA LEU A 73 -7.97 -21.34 3.63
C LEU A 73 -8.82 -22.24 2.73
N VAL A 74 -9.16 -21.77 1.53
CA VAL A 74 -9.90 -22.58 0.55
C VAL A 74 -9.06 -23.76 0.08
N PHE A 75 -7.76 -23.55 -0.17
CA PHE A 75 -6.85 -24.61 -0.56
C PHE A 75 -6.72 -25.70 0.53
N ASP A 76 -6.52 -25.30 1.79
CA ASP A 76 -6.43 -26.22 2.92
C ASP A 76 -7.74 -27.01 3.12
N LEU A 77 -8.89 -26.36 2.92
CA LEU A 77 -10.20 -27.02 2.95
C LEU A 77 -10.33 -28.08 1.85
N GLU A 78 -9.85 -27.78 0.63
CA GLU A 78 -9.86 -28.75 -0.46
C GLU A 78 -8.92 -29.92 -0.20
N ALA A 79 -7.73 -29.67 0.37
CA ALA A 79 -6.79 -30.72 0.76
C ALA A 79 -7.42 -31.67 1.79
N THR A 80 -7.96 -31.13 2.88
CA THR A 80 -8.62 -31.93 3.94
C THR A 80 -9.85 -32.69 3.43
N ARG A 81 -10.62 -32.12 2.49
CA ARG A 81 -11.72 -32.83 1.83
C ARG A 81 -11.22 -34.01 1.01
N ARG A 82 -10.17 -33.82 0.20
CA ARG A 82 -9.58 -34.91 -0.61
C ARG A 82 -9.03 -36.02 0.27
N GLU A 83 -8.31 -35.69 1.33
CA GLU A 83 -7.78 -36.67 2.29
C GLU A 83 -8.91 -37.47 2.94
N ARG A 84 -9.96 -36.80 3.43
CA ARG A 84 -11.13 -37.48 4.00
C ARG A 84 -11.79 -38.41 2.99
N ASP A 85 -11.97 -37.97 1.76
CA ASP A 85 -12.62 -38.78 0.72
C ASP A 85 -11.77 -39.99 0.33
N GLN A 86 -10.43 -39.85 0.31
CA GLN A 86 -9.50 -40.96 0.15
C GLN A 86 -9.61 -41.96 1.31
N TYR A 87 -9.65 -41.50 2.56
CA TYR A 87 -9.79 -42.38 3.72
C TYR A 87 -11.13 -43.12 3.72
N ARG A 88 -12.23 -42.46 3.35
CA ARG A 88 -13.55 -43.12 3.22
C ARG A 88 -13.51 -44.23 2.17
N GLN A 89 -12.92 -43.97 1.01
CA GLN A 89 -12.79 -44.99 -0.05
C GLN A 89 -11.91 -46.17 0.39
N MET A 90 -10.88 -45.95 1.20
CA MET A 90 -10.06 -47.03 1.76
C MET A 90 -10.87 -47.89 2.73
N LEU A 91 -11.61 -47.28 3.65
CA LEU A 91 -12.45 -47.98 4.62
C LEU A 91 -13.59 -48.78 3.95
N GLU A 92 -14.22 -48.23 2.91
CA GLU A 92 -15.20 -48.95 2.09
C GLU A 92 -14.59 -50.17 1.40
N LYS A 93 -13.34 -50.06 0.88
CA LYS A 93 -12.63 -51.20 0.27
C LYS A 93 -12.24 -52.27 1.27
N GLU A 94 -11.93 -51.88 2.50
CA GLU A 94 -11.58 -52.81 3.59
C GLU A 94 -12.81 -53.43 4.27
N GLY A 95 -14.03 -53.07 3.84
CA GLY A 95 -15.29 -53.61 4.38
C GLY A 95 -15.59 -53.15 5.81
N LEU A 96 -14.97 -52.06 6.25
CA LEU A 96 -15.14 -51.44 7.57
C LEU A 96 -16.28 -50.41 7.61
N LEU A 97 -16.96 -50.19 6.47
CA LEU A 97 -18.13 -49.34 6.27
C LEU A 97 -19.14 -50.01 5.33
#